data_AF-A0A0Q1AGB3-F1
#
_entry.id   AF-A0A0Q1AGB3-F1
#
_cell.length_a   1.000
_cell.length_b   1.000
_cell.length_c   1.000
_cell.angle_alpha   90.00
_cell.angle_beta   90.00
_cell.angle_gamma   90.00
#
_symmetry.space_group_name_H-M   'P 1'
#
loop_
_entity.id
_entity.type
_entity.pdbx_description
1 polymer ?
#
loop_
_entity_poly.entity_id
_entity_poly.type
_entity_poly.pdbx_seq_one_letter_code
_entity_poly.pdbx_strand_id
1 'polypeptide(L)'
;MESRYKNQLQKIFEIQKKIKDIHPVLNKVFPIAIVKDDHFLIYDVSSETGKYTYIKKEKSPMPIPNKVRAAFPIESFNNRIACVVTGDVFDDIYGYVTIFHEFVHGYQFETCELKLKMKLNVFRKAESENNYQWEINYPFPYLNPLFVDLYQEFLTENKSENIEIIRKKLKSILQKEDYEYMVWQEWKEGFARFIENKINNRLNLGRNSGGRVLPFDRVTFYAGGSHFIEILEQQQPDLIRDIEGLFHRLFIKKI
;
A
#
# COMPACT_ATOMS: atom_id res chain seq x y z
N MET A 1 -19.71 26.28 -8.85
CA MET A 1 -18.28 26.35 -9.24
C MET A 1 -17.91 24.99 -9.79
N GLU A 2 -17.70 24.85 -11.11
CA GLU A 2 -17.24 23.57 -11.65
C GLU A 2 -15.80 23.33 -11.20
N SER A 3 -15.56 22.20 -10.56
CA SER A 3 -14.23 21.81 -10.08
C SER A 3 -13.27 21.67 -11.27
N ARG A 4 -12.10 22.33 -11.22
CA ARG A 4 -10.98 22.15 -12.18
C ARG A 4 -10.65 20.68 -12.44
N TYR A 5 -10.94 19.79 -11.49
CA TYR A 5 -10.61 18.36 -11.54
C TYR A 5 -11.79 17.47 -11.95
N LYS A 6 -12.93 18.03 -12.36
CA LYS A 6 -14.16 17.25 -12.65
C LYS A 6 -13.92 16.10 -13.63
N ASN A 7 -13.28 16.38 -14.76
CA ASN A 7 -13.00 15.37 -15.79
C ASN A 7 -11.95 14.36 -15.31
N GLN A 8 -10.92 14.83 -14.61
CA GLN A 8 -9.86 13.99 -14.07
C GLN A 8 -10.40 13.00 -13.04
N LEU A 9 -11.28 13.45 -12.14
CA LEU A 9 -11.96 12.60 -11.16
C LEU A 9 -12.94 11.63 -11.82
N GLN A 10 -13.62 12.04 -12.89
CA GLN A 10 -14.51 11.15 -13.64
C GLN A 10 -13.75 10.00 -14.33
N LYS A 11 -12.55 10.27 -14.84
CA LYS A 11 -11.67 9.27 -15.47
C LYS A 11 -11.28 8.14 -14.51
N ILE A 12 -11.32 8.36 -13.19
CA ILE A 12 -11.12 7.30 -12.19
C ILE A 12 -12.15 6.18 -12.39
N PHE A 13 -13.43 6.52 -12.54
CA PHE A 13 -14.47 5.51 -12.77
C PHE A 13 -14.34 4.80 -14.13
N GLU A 14 -13.83 5.50 -15.15
CA GLU A 14 -13.56 4.89 -16.45
C GLU A 14 -12.46 3.83 -16.37
N ILE A 15 -11.40 4.11 -15.63
CA ILE A 15 -10.32 3.16 -15.39
C ILE A 15 -10.81 2.04 -14.47
N GLN A 16 -11.50 2.38 -13.38
CA GLN A 16 -12.06 1.40 -12.44
C GLN A 16 -12.90 0.34 -13.14
N LYS A 17 -13.76 0.73 -14.09
CA LYS A 17 -14.57 -0.21 -14.88
C LYS A 17 -13.74 -1.28 -15.61
N LYS A 18 -12.50 -0.97 -15.98
CA LYS A 18 -11.58 -1.90 -16.69
C LYS A 18 -10.79 -2.82 -15.76
N ILE A 19 -10.73 -2.50 -14.46
CA ILE A 19 -9.85 -3.17 -13.49
C ILE A 19 -10.57 -3.74 -12.26
N LYS A 20 -11.84 -3.39 -12.03
CA LYS A 20 -12.58 -3.76 -10.82
C LYS A 20 -12.75 -5.28 -10.60
N ASP A 21 -12.63 -6.06 -11.67
CA ASP A 21 -12.68 -7.52 -11.67
C ASP A 21 -11.37 -8.17 -11.19
N ILE A 22 -10.26 -7.42 -11.11
CA ILE A 22 -8.96 -7.93 -10.66
C ILE A 22 -9.03 -8.34 -9.18
N HIS A 23 -9.62 -7.50 -8.33
CA HIS A 23 -9.69 -7.76 -6.89
C HIS A 23 -10.85 -6.98 -6.24
N PRO A 24 -11.55 -7.53 -5.22
CA PRO A 24 -12.65 -6.84 -4.54
C PRO A 24 -12.34 -5.42 -4.05
N VAL A 25 -11.09 -5.16 -3.65
CA VAL A 25 -10.61 -3.83 -3.25
C VAL A 25 -10.90 -2.74 -4.28
N LEU A 26 -10.81 -3.08 -5.57
CA LEU A 26 -10.98 -2.14 -6.67
C LEU A 26 -12.46 -1.84 -6.99
N ASN A 27 -13.41 -2.52 -6.34
CA ASN A 27 -14.81 -2.11 -6.38
C ASN A 27 -15.08 -0.90 -5.49
N LYS A 28 -14.20 -0.65 -4.51
CA LYS A 28 -14.33 0.48 -3.61
C LYS A 28 -13.55 1.67 -4.13
N VAL A 29 -14.13 2.85 -3.93
CA VAL A 29 -13.52 4.14 -4.18
C VAL A 29 -13.53 4.92 -2.87
N PHE A 30 -12.52 5.76 -2.69
CA PHE A 30 -12.32 6.50 -1.46
C PHE A 30 -12.36 8.00 -1.74
N PRO A 31 -12.65 8.84 -0.72
CA PRO A 31 -12.49 10.28 -0.84
C PRO A 31 -11.11 10.65 -1.38
N ILE A 32 -11.03 11.72 -2.17
CA ILE A 32 -9.77 12.24 -2.69
C ILE A 32 -9.57 13.66 -2.19
N ALA A 33 -8.45 13.90 -1.52
CA ALA A 33 -8.01 15.22 -1.11
C ALA A 33 -6.88 15.69 -2.03
N ILE A 34 -7.17 16.68 -2.86
CA ILE A 34 -6.17 17.28 -3.74
C ILE A 34 -5.47 18.41 -2.98
N VAL A 35 -4.17 18.26 -2.76
CA VAL A 35 -3.32 19.24 -2.09
C VAL A 35 -2.99 20.38 -3.06
N LYS A 36 -3.33 21.61 -2.66
CA LYS A 36 -3.01 22.82 -3.40
C LYS A 36 -2.85 24.00 -2.43
N ASP A 37 -1.72 24.70 -2.52
CA ASP A 37 -1.43 25.91 -1.74
C ASP A 37 -1.68 25.71 -0.23
N ASP A 38 -1.14 24.63 0.35
CA ASP A 38 -1.36 24.20 1.75
C ASP A 38 -2.82 23.92 2.14
N HIS A 39 -3.69 23.65 1.17
CA HIS A 39 -5.08 23.25 1.42
C HIS A 39 -5.40 21.90 0.81
N PHE A 40 -6.28 21.17 1.48
CA PHE A 40 -6.97 20.02 0.94
C PHE A 40 -8.24 20.48 0.24
N LEU A 41 -8.36 20.19 -1.06
CA LEU A 41 -9.62 20.21 -1.79
C LEU A 41 -10.21 18.81 -1.73
N ILE A 42 -11.23 18.62 -0.90
CA ILE A 42 -11.78 17.29 -0.60
C ILE A 42 -12.95 17.00 -1.53
N TYR A 43 -12.88 15.85 -2.19
CA TYR A 43 -13.90 15.29 -3.05
C TYR A 43 -14.34 13.93 -2.52
N ASP A 44 -15.63 13.65 -2.60
CA ASP A 44 -16.18 12.35 -2.26
C ASP A 44 -17.27 11.94 -3.25
N VAL A 45 -17.59 10.66 -3.29
CA VAL A 45 -18.60 10.13 -4.20
C VAL A 45 -19.99 10.43 -3.66
N SER A 46 -20.75 11.22 -4.40
CA SER A 46 -22.15 11.50 -4.10
C SER A 46 -22.99 10.23 -4.24
N SER A 47 -23.75 9.89 -3.20
CA SER A 47 -24.69 8.77 -3.22
C SER A 47 -25.82 8.95 -4.25
N GLU A 48 -26.18 10.19 -4.57
CA GLU A 48 -27.23 10.51 -5.54
C GLU A 48 -26.75 10.34 -6.99
N THR A 49 -25.52 10.76 -7.29
CA THR A 49 -25.02 10.83 -8.68
C THR A 49 -24.03 9.72 -9.03
N GLY A 50 -23.46 9.04 -8.04
CA GLY A 50 -22.37 8.08 -8.22
C GLY A 50 -21.08 8.71 -8.76
N LYS A 51 -20.93 10.04 -8.66
CA LYS A 51 -19.78 10.80 -9.16
C LYS A 51 -19.08 11.53 -8.01
N TYR A 52 -17.79 11.81 -8.20
CA TYR A 52 -17.07 12.69 -7.29
C TYR A 52 -17.66 14.10 -7.32
N THR A 53 -18.04 14.60 -6.15
CA THR A 53 -18.46 15.98 -5.91
C THR A 53 -17.49 16.66 -4.97
N TYR A 54 -17.32 17.97 -5.14
CA TYR A 54 -16.56 18.77 -4.20
C TYR A 54 -17.33 18.86 -2.89
N ILE A 55 -16.66 18.55 -1.78
CA ILE A 55 -17.24 18.60 -0.45
C ILE A 55 -16.85 19.89 0.25
N LYS A 56 -15.53 20.13 0.41
CA LYS A 56 -15.01 21.30 1.09
C LYS A 56 -13.54 21.54 0.80
N LYS A 57 -13.06 22.71 1.23
CA LYS A 57 -11.65 23.10 1.27
C LYS A 57 -11.26 23.26 2.72
N GLU A 58 -10.12 22.71 3.09
CA GLU A 58 -9.57 22.78 4.46
C GLU A 58 -8.09 23.15 4.39
N LYS A 59 -7.58 23.86 5.38
CA LYS A 59 -6.14 24.04 5.53
C LYS A 59 -5.49 22.71 5.93
N SER A 60 -4.36 22.37 5.34
CA SER A 60 -3.60 21.20 5.78
C SER A 60 -3.04 21.44 7.19
N PRO A 61 -3.11 20.47 8.11
CA PRO A 61 -2.59 20.63 9.47
C PRO A 61 -1.06 20.75 9.51
N MET A 62 -0.38 20.36 8.43
CA MET A 62 1.06 20.40 8.29
C MET A 62 1.45 20.69 6.83
N PRO A 63 2.66 21.20 6.55
CA PRO A 63 3.17 21.29 5.19
C PRO A 63 3.18 19.90 4.55
N ILE A 64 2.53 19.77 3.40
CA ILE A 64 2.51 18.50 2.65
C ILE A 64 3.53 18.59 1.52
N PRO A 65 4.42 17.59 1.37
CA PRO A 65 5.40 17.59 0.30
C PRO A 65 4.77 17.72 -1.09
N ASN A 66 5.50 18.37 -2.00
CA ASN A 66 5.18 18.31 -3.42
C ASN A 66 5.17 16.86 -3.88
N LYS A 67 4.26 16.52 -4.81
CA LYS A 67 4.10 15.17 -5.35
C LYS A 67 3.65 14.12 -4.32
N VAL A 68 2.96 14.52 -3.24
CA VAL A 68 2.42 13.55 -2.28
C VAL A 68 1.51 12.54 -2.95
N ARG A 69 1.64 11.28 -2.55
CA ARG A 69 0.77 10.14 -2.88
C ARG A 69 0.68 9.33 -1.60
N ALA A 70 -0.45 9.42 -0.91
CA ALA A 70 -0.63 8.77 0.38
C ALA A 70 -2.11 8.54 0.67
N ALA A 71 -2.39 7.61 1.58
CA ALA A 71 -3.71 7.42 2.16
C ALA A 71 -3.63 7.61 3.67
N PHE A 72 -4.37 8.59 4.20
CA PHE A 72 -4.47 8.79 5.65
C PHE A 72 -5.82 9.42 6.04
N PRO A 73 -6.28 9.20 7.29
CA PRO A 73 -7.52 9.80 7.78
C PRO A 73 -7.40 11.32 7.87
N ILE A 74 -8.45 12.02 7.44
CA ILE A 74 -8.54 13.48 7.56
C ILE A 74 -9.47 13.83 8.72
N GLU A 75 -8.91 14.38 9.80
CA GLU A 75 -9.64 14.71 11.02
C GLU A 75 -10.85 15.60 10.77
N SER A 76 -10.66 16.69 10.02
CA SER A 76 -11.73 17.62 9.67
C SER A 76 -12.81 16.99 8.79
N PHE A 77 -12.58 15.78 8.27
CA PHE A 77 -13.53 14.99 7.49
C PHE A 77 -13.94 13.73 8.25
N ASN A 78 -14.23 13.88 9.55
CA ASN A 78 -14.70 12.83 10.45
C ASN A 78 -13.74 11.63 10.54
N ASN A 79 -12.44 11.89 10.48
CA ASN A 79 -11.39 10.85 10.45
C ASN A 79 -11.57 9.81 9.34
N ARG A 80 -12.27 10.16 8.24
CA ARG A 80 -12.40 9.25 7.10
C ARG A 80 -11.08 9.17 6.34
N ILE A 81 -10.70 7.95 5.98
CA ILE A 81 -9.54 7.67 5.14
C ILE A 81 -9.75 8.31 3.76
N ALA A 82 -8.73 9.01 3.27
CA ALA A 82 -8.76 9.66 1.97
C ALA A 82 -7.45 9.42 1.22
N CYS A 83 -7.54 9.32 -0.10
CA CYS A 83 -6.40 9.37 -1.01
C CYS A 83 -5.96 10.83 -1.14
N VAL A 84 -4.77 11.15 -0.65
CA VAL A 84 -4.20 12.50 -0.59
C VAL A 84 -3.12 12.63 -1.65
N VAL A 85 -3.35 13.53 -2.60
CA VAL A 85 -2.54 13.66 -3.81
C VAL A 85 -2.33 15.11 -4.21
N THR A 86 -1.22 15.44 -4.86
CA THR A 86 -1.11 16.69 -5.64
C THR A 86 -1.66 16.51 -7.05
N GLY A 87 -2.04 17.62 -7.70
CA GLY A 87 -2.74 17.59 -8.98
C GLY A 87 -1.99 16.93 -10.16
N ASP A 88 -0.66 16.80 -10.08
CA ASP A 88 0.17 16.13 -11.09
C ASP A 88 -0.10 14.62 -11.19
N VAL A 89 -0.82 14.04 -10.23
CA VAL A 89 -1.29 12.63 -10.31
C VAL A 89 -2.20 12.38 -11.51
N PHE A 90 -2.79 13.43 -12.08
CA PHE A 90 -3.70 13.31 -13.21
C PHE A 90 -3.03 13.52 -14.57
N ASP A 91 -1.72 13.79 -14.60
CA ASP A 91 -0.99 14.14 -15.83
C ASP A 91 -0.85 12.94 -16.79
N ASP A 92 -0.78 11.72 -16.25
CA ASP A 92 -0.64 10.49 -17.05
C ASP A 92 -1.41 9.31 -16.44
N ILE A 93 -1.39 8.16 -17.13
CA ILE A 93 -2.06 6.94 -16.69
C ILE A 93 -1.40 6.30 -15.45
N TYR A 94 -0.09 6.47 -15.24
CA TYR A 94 0.61 5.92 -14.08
C TYR A 94 0.14 6.60 -12.79
N GLY A 95 -0.11 7.91 -12.83
CA GLY A 95 -0.69 8.62 -11.70
C GLY A 95 -2.08 8.10 -11.30
N TYR A 96 -2.93 7.72 -12.27
CA TYR A 96 -4.19 7.04 -11.96
C TYR A 96 -3.98 5.67 -11.31
N VAL A 97 -2.98 4.90 -11.75
CA VAL A 97 -2.61 3.64 -11.11
C VAL A 97 -2.19 3.89 -9.65
N THR A 98 -1.43 4.95 -9.39
CA THR A 98 -1.08 5.35 -8.02
C THR A 98 -2.31 5.71 -7.18
N ILE A 99 -3.35 6.35 -7.73
CA ILE A 99 -4.61 6.57 -7.00
C ILE A 99 -5.22 5.25 -6.54
N PHE A 100 -5.23 4.23 -7.40
CA PHE A 100 -5.73 2.90 -7.02
C PHE A 100 -4.84 2.19 -6.01
N HIS A 101 -3.52 2.40 -6.04
CA HIS A 101 -2.61 1.96 -4.97
C HIS A 101 -3.04 2.56 -3.62
N GLU A 102 -3.29 3.87 -3.57
CA GLU A 102 -3.78 4.51 -2.34
C GLU A 102 -5.18 4.03 -1.92
N PHE A 103 -6.03 3.63 -2.87
CA PHE A 103 -7.31 2.98 -2.54
C PHE A 103 -7.11 1.60 -1.91
N VAL A 104 -6.04 0.87 -2.25
CA VAL A 104 -5.69 -0.36 -1.55
C VAL A 104 -5.37 -0.08 -0.09
N HIS A 105 -4.60 0.96 0.21
CA HIS A 105 -4.36 1.39 1.59
C HIS A 105 -5.64 1.85 2.29
N GLY A 106 -6.52 2.57 1.59
CA GLY A 106 -7.85 2.91 2.11
C GLY A 106 -8.64 1.69 2.55
N TYR A 107 -8.60 0.62 1.75
CA TYR A 107 -9.29 -0.62 2.04
C TYR A 107 -8.63 -1.42 3.18
N GLN A 108 -7.30 -1.47 3.22
CA GLN A 108 -6.56 -2.06 4.34
C GLN A 108 -6.95 -1.38 5.67
N PHE A 109 -6.95 -0.04 5.68
CA PHE A 109 -7.30 0.78 6.83
C PHE A 109 -8.69 0.43 7.38
N GLU A 110 -9.71 0.43 6.51
CA GLU A 110 -11.09 0.18 6.92
C GLU A 110 -11.39 -1.28 7.25
N THR A 111 -10.58 -2.23 6.78
CA THR A 111 -10.85 -3.66 6.92
C THR A 111 -10.15 -4.24 8.16
N CYS A 112 -8.82 -4.11 8.25
CA CYS A 112 -8.07 -4.85 9.27
C CYS A 112 -6.74 -4.23 9.71
N GLU A 113 -6.26 -3.14 9.10
CA GLU A 113 -4.93 -2.57 9.36
C GLU A 113 -4.69 -2.34 10.85
N LEU A 114 -5.55 -1.56 11.53
CA LEU A 114 -5.37 -1.23 12.94
C LEU A 114 -5.40 -2.48 13.83
N LYS A 115 -6.34 -3.41 13.58
CA LYS A 115 -6.46 -4.68 14.30
C LYS A 115 -5.19 -5.53 14.19
N LEU A 116 -4.57 -5.57 13.01
CA LEU A 116 -3.32 -6.29 12.79
C LEU A 116 -2.14 -5.57 13.44
N LYS A 117 -2.04 -4.25 13.24
CA LYS A 117 -0.99 -3.37 13.76
C LYS A 117 -0.85 -3.49 15.27
N MET A 118 -1.97 -3.45 16.00
CA MET A 118 -2.02 -3.59 17.47
C MET A 118 -1.42 -4.90 18.00
N LYS A 119 -1.30 -5.95 17.16
CA LYS A 119 -0.72 -7.24 17.55
C LYS A 119 0.81 -7.24 17.47
N LEU A 120 1.43 -6.28 16.78
CA LEU A 120 2.88 -6.22 16.58
C LEU A 120 3.61 -5.56 17.77
N ASN A 121 4.71 -6.16 18.22
CA ASN A 121 5.61 -5.55 19.19
C ASN A 121 6.21 -4.25 18.63
N VAL A 122 6.65 -4.25 17.37
CA VAL A 122 7.29 -3.08 16.76
C VAL A 122 6.37 -1.86 16.78
N PHE A 123 5.07 -2.07 16.52
CA PHE A 123 4.08 -1.01 16.60
C PHE A 123 3.85 -0.54 18.04
N ARG A 124 3.62 -1.45 18.99
CA ARG A 124 3.37 -1.08 20.39
C ARG A 124 4.54 -0.31 21.00
N LYS A 125 5.77 -0.67 20.65
CA LYS A 125 6.97 0.07 21.05
C LYS A 125 6.99 1.48 20.45
N ALA A 126 6.77 1.59 19.15
CA ALA A 126 6.67 2.90 18.48
C ALA A 126 5.57 3.77 19.10
N GLU A 127 4.41 3.21 19.42
CA GLU A 127 3.31 3.91 20.08
C GLU A 127 3.72 4.42 21.47
N SER A 128 4.38 3.60 22.29
CA SER A 128 4.89 4.02 23.60
C SER A 128 5.94 5.14 23.53
N GLU A 129 6.64 5.24 22.40
CA GLU A 129 7.65 6.26 22.13
C GLU A 129 7.09 7.48 21.36
N ASN A 130 5.78 7.51 21.09
CA ASN A 130 5.11 8.49 20.23
C ASN A 130 5.73 8.61 18.82
N ASN A 131 6.35 7.54 18.32
CA ASN A 131 6.93 7.47 16.97
C ASN A 131 5.85 7.09 15.94
N TYR A 132 5.02 8.06 15.55
CA TYR A 132 3.98 7.85 14.53
C TYR A 132 4.54 7.61 13.12
N GLN A 133 5.84 7.87 12.89
CA GLN A 133 6.52 7.66 11.61
C GLN A 133 7.32 6.36 11.54
N TRP A 134 7.11 5.43 12.49
CA TRP A 134 7.87 4.18 12.59
C TRP A 134 7.90 3.38 11.27
N GLU A 135 6.81 3.36 10.51
CA GLU A 135 6.78 2.64 9.22
C GLU A 135 7.81 3.18 8.23
N ILE A 136 8.15 4.47 8.33
CA ILE A 136 9.06 5.19 7.45
C ILE A 136 10.50 5.15 8.00
N ASN A 137 10.67 5.38 9.30
CA ASN A 137 11.97 5.64 9.94
C ASN A 137 12.54 4.46 10.75
N TYR A 138 11.87 3.30 10.76
CA TYR A 138 12.35 2.13 11.48
C TYR A 138 13.76 1.72 11.00
N PRO A 139 14.74 1.55 11.91
CA PRO A 139 16.14 1.32 11.56
C PRO A 139 16.41 -0.16 11.22
N PHE A 140 15.73 -0.69 10.21
CA PHE A 140 15.94 -2.07 9.77
C PHE A 140 17.38 -2.29 9.26
N PRO A 141 18.03 -3.42 9.57
CA PRO A 141 19.43 -3.67 9.21
C PRO A 141 19.63 -4.07 7.73
N TYR A 142 19.28 -3.18 6.80
CA TYR A 142 19.32 -3.44 5.34
C TYR A 142 20.69 -3.84 4.79
N LEU A 143 21.77 -3.46 5.48
CA LEU A 143 23.15 -3.74 5.08
C LEU A 143 23.74 -5.00 5.73
N ASN A 144 22.97 -5.72 6.55
CA ASN A 144 23.43 -6.97 7.13
C ASN A 144 23.65 -8.02 6.02
N PRO A 145 24.86 -8.58 5.84
CA PRO A 145 25.15 -9.47 4.71
C PRO A 145 24.27 -10.72 4.67
N LEU A 146 23.98 -11.32 5.83
CA LEU A 146 23.11 -12.51 5.90
C LEU A 146 21.69 -12.20 5.46
N PHE A 147 21.17 -11.03 5.84
CA PHE A 147 19.86 -10.56 5.37
C PHE A 147 19.89 -10.31 3.86
N VAL A 148 20.90 -9.59 3.36
CA VAL A 148 21.03 -9.26 1.94
C VAL A 148 21.04 -10.53 1.08
N ASP A 149 21.87 -11.51 1.42
CA ASP A 149 21.99 -12.75 0.66
C ASP A 149 20.66 -13.52 0.64
N LEU A 150 20.03 -13.69 1.80
CA LEU A 150 18.75 -14.41 1.91
C LEU A 150 17.60 -13.68 1.23
N TYR A 151 17.54 -12.35 1.32
CA TYR A 151 16.47 -11.58 0.71
C TYR A 151 16.64 -11.49 -0.81
N GLN A 152 17.88 -11.47 -1.31
CA GLN A 152 18.17 -11.59 -2.73
C GLN A 152 17.75 -12.96 -3.28
N GLU A 153 18.01 -14.05 -2.53
CA GLU A 153 17.51 -15.40 -2.84
C GLU A 153 15.97 -15.39 -2.89
N PHE A 154 15.32 -14.84 -1.86
CA PHE A 154 13.86 -14.71 -1.77
C PHE A 154 13.24 -13.97 -2.98
N LEU A 155 13.86 -12.89 -3.45
CA LEU A 155 13.37 -12.11 -4.58
C LEU A 155 13.46 -12.84 -5.94
N THR A 156 14.30 -13.85 -6.05
CA THR A 156 14.57 -14.57 -7.32
C THR A 156 13.98 -15.98 -7.36
N GLU A 157 13.65 -16.54 -6.19
CA GLU A 157 13.03 -17.86 -6.06
C GLU A 157 11.56 -17.83 -6.49
N ASN A 158 11.11 -18.86 -7.22
CA ASN A 158 9.74 -18.99 -7.71
C ASN A 158 9.00 -20.22 -7.15
N LYS A 159 9.71 -21.11 -6.43
CA LYS A 159 9.14 -22.28 -5.78
C LYS A 159 8.72 -21.94 -4.36
N SER A 160 7.44 -22.14 -4.07
CA SER A 160 6.85 -21.85 -2.75
C SER A 160 7.56 -22.60 -1.62
N GLU A 161 7.96 -23.88 -1.81
CA GLU A 161 8.65 -24.62 -0.74
C GLU A 161 10.01 -24.00 -0.40
N ASN A 162 10.75 -23.52 -1.40
CA ASN A 162 12.03 -22.87 -1.19
C ASN A 162 11.85 -21.50 -0.53
N ILE A 163 10.84 -20.73 -0.93
CA ILE A 163 10.49 -19.47 -0.26
C ILE A 163 10.20 -19.71 1.22
N GLU A 164 9.44 -20.73 1.58
CA GLU A 164 9.17 -21.04 2.99
C GLU A 164 10.44 -21.34 3.78
N ILE A 165 11.40 -22.05 3.17
CA ILE A 165 12.70 -22.32 3.77
C ILE A 165 13.47 -21.01 3.98
N ILE A 166 13.52 -20.14 2.96
CA ILE A 166 14.22 -18.85 3.03
C ILE A 166 13.58 -17.96 4.11
N ARG A 167 12.25 -17.89 4.18
CA ARG A 167 11.53 -17.12 5.20
C ARG A 167 11.79 -17.63 6.62
N LYS A 168 11.91 -18.95 6.82
CA LYS A 168 12.34 -19.52 8.10
C LYS A 168 13.77 -19.10 8.46
N LYS A 169 14.69 -19.09 7.50
CA LYS A 169 16.06 -18.59 7.70
C LYS A 169 16.07 -17.10 8.06
N LEU A 170 15.36 -16.25 7.30
CA LEU A 170 15.19 -14.82 7.59
C LEU A 170 14.68 -14.60 9.01
N LYS A 171 13.64 -15.32 9.42
CA LYS A 171 13.10 -15.26 10.78
C LYS A 171 14.09 -15.67 11.86
N SER A 172 15.01 -16.59 11.56
CA SER A 172 16.01 -17.05 12.53
C SER A 172 17.16 -16.07 12.75
N ILE A 173 17.44 -15.20 11.77
CA ILE A 173 18.54 -14.21 11.86
C ILE A 173 18.06 -12.82 12.27
N LEU A 174 16.79 -12.49 12.01
CA LEU A 174 16.21 -11.20 12.33
C LEU A 174 15.73 -11.15 13.79
N GLN A 175 15.86 -9.99 14.42
CA GLN A 175 15.19 -9.75 15.68
C GLN A 175 13.67 -9.81 15.47
N LYS A 176 12.93 -10.05 16.56
CA LYS A 176 11.48 -10.15 16.50
C LYS A 176 10.83 -8.93 15.83
N GLU A 177 11.27 -7.72 16.23
CA GLU A 177 10.74 -6.45 15.73
C GLU A 177 11.12 -6.23 14.25
N ASP A 178 12.32 -6.64 13.83
CA ASP A 178 12.75 -6.57 12.43
C ASP A 178 11.91 -7.49 11.54
N TYR A 179 11.68 -8.73 11.98
CA TYR A 179 10.83 -9.67 11.24
C TYR A 179 9.39 -9.17 11.16
N GLU A 180 8.84 -8.64 12.26
CA GLU A 180 7.51 -8.01 12.26
C GLU A 180 7.43 -6.83 11.29
N TYR A 181 8.43 -5.95 11.29
CA TYR A 181 8.52 -4.81 10.38
C TYR A 181 8.57 -5.24 8.92
N MET A 182 9.45 -6.21 8.60
CA MET A 182 9.56 -6.76 7.25
C MET A 182 8.23 -7.32 6.76
N VAL A 183 7.60 -8.21 7.52
CA VAL A 183 6.32 -8.82 7.13
C VAL A 183 5.20 -7.78 7.06
N TRP A 184 5.21 -6.76 7.92
CA TRP A 184 4.26 -5.66 7.86
C TRP A 184 4.36 -4.90 6.53
N GLN A 185 5.57 -4.52 6.11
CA GLN A 185 5.80 -3.82 4.85
C GLN A 185 5.48 -4.71 3.63
N GLU A 186 5.84 -5.99 3.69
CA GLU A 186 5.48 -6.98 2.66
C GLU A 186 3.95 -7.11 2.50
N TRP A 187 3.22 -7.12 3.60
CA TRP A 187 1.76 -7.17 3.57
C TRP A 187 1.14 -5.85 3.13
N LYS A 188 1.53 -4.71 3.73
CA LYS A 188 0.87 -3.42 3.49
C LYS A 188 1.19 -2.91 2.09
N GLU A 189 2.47 -2.66 1.83
CA GLU A 189 2.96 -2.06 0.60
C GLU A 189 3.17 -3.09 -0.51
N GLY A 190 3.57 -4.31 -0.14
CA GLY A 190 3.71 -5.39 -1.10
C GLY A 190 2.37 -5.84 -1.69
N PHE A 191 1.29 -5.87 -0.90
CA PHE A 191 -0.06 -6.14 -1.44
C PHE A 191 -0.54 -5.00 -2.36
N ALA A 192 -0.34 -3.74 -1.94
CA ALA A 192 -0.69 -2.60 -2.78
C ALA A 192 0.09 -2.62 -4.11
N ARG A 193 1.39 -2.91 -4.09
CA ARG A 193 2.21 -3.11 -5.29
C ARG A 193 1.80 -4.33 -6.13
N PHE A 194 1.36 -5.42 -5.50
CA PHE A 194 0.82 -6.57 -6.23
C PHE A 194 -0.41 -6.18 -7.04
N ILE A 195 -1.37 -5.48 -6.42
CA ILE A 195 -2.56 -4.96 -7.12
C ILE A 195 -2.16 -3.93 -8.19
N GLU A 196 -1.22 -3.04 -7.88
CA GLU A 196 -0.65 -2.07 -8.83
C GLU A 196 -0.12 -2.77 -10.08
N ASN A 197 0.66 -3.83 -9.92
CA ASN A 197 1.23 -4.59 -11.03
C ASN A 197 0.16 -5.34 -11.84
N LYS A 198 -0.91 -5.83 -11.21
CA LYS A 198 -2.06 -6.41 -11.93
C LYS A 198 -2.78 -5.35 -12.77
N ILE A 199 -2.95 -4.14 -12.22
CA ILE A 199 -3.52 -2.99 -12.95
C ILE A 199 -2.61 -2.60 -14.12
N ASN A 200 -1.30 -2.46 -13.89
CA ASN A 200 -0.32 -2.14 -14.92
C ASN A 200 -0.41 -3.15 -16.07
N ASN A 201 -0.42 -4.45 -15.78
CA ASN A 201 -0.58 -5.49 -16.78
C ASN A 201 -1.90 -5.35 -17.56
N ARG A 202 -3.03 -5.13 -16.88
CA ARG A 202 -4.34 -4.93 -17.53
C ARG A 202 -4.38 -3.71 -18.45
N LEU A 203 -3.60 -2.68 -18.13
CA LEU A 203 -3.53 -1.42 -18.88
C LEU A 203 -2.35 -1.39 -19.88
N ASN A 204 -1.63 -2.51 -20.06
CA ASN A 204 -0.44 -2.62 -20.91
C ASN A 204 0.68 -1.62 -20.53
N LEU A 205 0.89 -1.43 -19.23
CA LEU A 205 1.94 -0.57 -18.66
C LEU A 205 3.13 -1.41 -18.17
N GLY A 206 4.27 -0.77 -17.99
CA GLY A 206 5.46 -1.41 -17.41
C GLY A 206 5.22 -1.86 -15.97
N ARG A 207 5.78 -3.01 -15.60
CA ARG A 207 5.75 -3.51 -14.22
C ARG A 207 6.58 -2.61 -13.30
N ASN A 208 6.06 -2.33 -12.11
CA ASN A 208 6.84 -1.68 -11.05
C ASN A 208 7.78 -2.71 -10.40
N SER A 209 9.07 -2.57 -10.73
CA SER A 209 10.15 -3.44 -10.27
C SER A 209 11.08 -2.78 -9.23
N GLY A 210 10.72 -1.59 -8.73
CA GLY A 210 11.55 -0.84 -7.78
C GLY A 210 11.85 -1.63 -6.50
N GLY A 211 13.04 -1.46 -5.91
CA GLY A 211 13.44 -2.15 -4.67
C GLY A 211 14.00 -3.58 -4.87
N ARG A 212 14.09 -4.07 -6.11
CA ARG A 212 14.67 -5.40 -6.42
C ARG A 212 16.20 -5.42 -6.52
N VAL A 213 16.84 -4.26 -6.48
CA VAL A 213 18.28 -4.08 -6.72
C VAL A 213 18.91 -3.43 -5.49
N LEU A 214 20.17 -3.78 -5.22
CA LEU A 214 20.97 -3.19 -4.15
C LEU A 214 21.29 -1.70 -4.38
N PRO A 215 21.56 -0.92 -3.32
CA PRO A 215 21.41 -1.30 -1.91
C PRO A 215 19.94 -1.45 -1.53
N PHE A 216 19.64 -2.40 -0.63
CA PHE A 216 18.28 -2.58 -0.16
C PHE A 216 17.84 -1.45 0.77
N ASP A 217 16.54 -1.18 0.71
CA ASP A 217 15.84 -0.20 1.53
C ASP A 217 14.40 -0.68 1.79
N ARG A 218 13.55 0.20 2.34
CA ARG A 218 12.15 -0.13 2.61
C ARG A 218 11.38 -0.61 1.38
N VAL A 219 11.69 -0.06 0.20
CA VAL A 219 11.02 -0.40 -1.07
C VAL A 219 11.31 -1.85 -1.47
N THR A 220 12.41 -2.44 -0.97
CA THR A 220 12.71 -3.86 -1.16
C THR A 220 11.61 -4.77 -0.60
N PHE A 221 10.99 -4.42 0.52
CA PHE A 221 9.87 -5.18 1.07
C PHE A 221 8.61 -5.11 0.23
N TYR A 222 8.45 -4.05 -0.56
CA TYR A 222 7.28 -3.87 -1.43
C TYR A 222 7.42 -4.83 -2.61
N ALA A 223 8.64 -4.91 -3.16
CA ALA A 223 8.97 -5.88 -4.20
C ALA A 223 8.84 -7.33 -3.70
N GLY A 224 9.40 -7.63 -2.52
CA GLY A 224 9.37 -8.97 -1.96
C GLY A 224 7.96 -9.44 -1.56
N GLY A 225 7.17 -8.55 -0.95
CA GLY A 225 5.77 -8.82 -0.66
C GLY A 225 4.97 -9.05 -1.94
N SER A 226 5.09 -8.17 -2.94
CA SER A 226 4.40 -8.35 -4.22
C SER A 226 4.78 -9.65 -4.93
N HIS A 227 6.06 -10.03 -4.89
CA HIS A 227 6.59 -11.26 -5.47
C HIS A 227 6.01 -12.50 -4.80
N PHE A 228 6.05 -12.55 -3.47
CA PHE A 228 5.55 -13.72 -2.75
C PHE A 228 4.03 -13.85 -2.82
N ILE A 229 3.29 -12.74 -2.78
CA ILE A 229 1.84 -12.73 -2.93
C ILE A 229 1.44 -13.28 -4.32
N GLU A 230 2.18 -12.95 -5.38
CA GLU A 230 1.93 -13.48 -6.73
C GLU A 230 2.11 -15.01 -6.80
N ILE A 231 3.10 -15.56 -6.08
CA ILE A 231 3.29 -17.00 -5.98
C ILE A 231 2.16 -17.66 -5.16
N LEU A 232 1.75 -17.03 -4.06
CA LEU A 232 0.65 -17.54 -3.23
C LEU A 232 -0.68 -17.54 -3.99
N GLU A 233 -0.95 -16.51 -4.80
CA GLU A 233 -2.16 -16.43 -5.62
C GLU A 233 -2.29 -17.62 -6.58
N GLN A 234 -1.19 -18.07 -7.17
CA GLN A 234 -1.19 -19.23 -8.08
C GLN A 234 -1.58 -20.54 -7.38
N GLN A 235 -1.32 -20.63 -6.07
CA GLN A 235 -1.59 -21.82 -5.26
C GLN A 235 -2.93 -21.77 -4.55
N GLN A 236 -3.30 -20.58 -4.08
CA GLN A 236 -4.47 -20.33 -3.23
C GLN A 236 -5.13 -19.00 -3.63
N PRO A 237 -5.84 -18.92 -4.77
CA PRO A 237 -6.41 -17.67 -5.28
C PRO A 237 -7.35 -16.97 -4.27
N ASP A 238 -8.10 -17.76 -3.50
CA ASP A 238 -9.04 -17.23 -2.51
C ASP A 238 -8.35 -16.54 -1.33
N LEU A 239 -7.10 -16.90 -1.01
CA LEU A 239 -6.33 -16.27 0.06
C LEU A 239 -6.14 -14.76 -0.19
N ILE A 240 -5.98 -14.38 -1.45
CA ILE A 240 -5.71 -12.98 -1.81
C ILE A 240 -6.90 -12.08 -1.50
N ARG A 241 -8.12 -12.65 -1.54
CA ARG A 241 -9.37 -11.94 -1.21
C ARG A 241 -9.55 -11.71 0.29
N ASP A 242 -8.95 -12.56 1.13
CA ASP A 242 -8.91 -12.40 2.58
C ASP A 242 -7.59 -11.73 2.99
N ILE A 243 -7.55 -10.41 2.96
CA ILE A 243 -6.32 -9.66 3.26
C ILE A 243 -5.85 -9.83 4.72
N GLU A 244 -6.73 -10.17 5.67
CA GLU A 244 -6.32 -10.51 7.04
C GLU A 244 -5.70 -11.91 7.08
N GLY A 245 -6.31 -12.89 6.41
CA GLY A 245 -5.75 -14.23 6.22
C GLY A 245 -4.40 -14.20 5.50
N LEU A 246 -4.25 -13.35 4.48
CA LEU A 246 -2.98 -13.14 3.77
C LEU A 246 -1.88 -12.66 4.73
N PHE A 247 -2.17 -11.69 5.60
CA PHE A 247 -1.20 -11.27 6.62
C PHE A 247 -0.74 -12.46 7.47
N HIS A 248 -1.67 -13.30 7.93
CA HIS A 248 -1.35 -14.49 8.71
C HIS A 248 -0.56 -15.54 7.93
N ARG A 249 -0.78 -15.66 6.61
CA ARG A 249 0.00 -16.55 5.75
C ARG A 249 1.44 -16.07 5.55
N LEU A 250 1.64 -14.77 5.38
CA LEU A 250 2.96 -14.15 5.28
C LEU A 250 3.70 -14.23 6.62
N PHE A 251 2.97 -14.10 7.72
CA PHE A 251 3.51 -14.14 9.08
C PHE A 251 3.66 -15.58 9.57
N ILE A 252 4.80 -16.22 9.28
CA ILE A 252 5.14 -17.55 9.84
C ILE A 252 5.07 -17.47 11.37
N LYS A 253 4.07 -18.11 12.00
CA LYS A 253 4.04 -18.33 13.45
C LYS A 253 5.10 -19.37 13.82
N LYS A 254 5.64 -19.33 15.05
CA LYS A 254 6.58 -20.37 15.50
C LYS A 254 5.89 -21.74 15.34
N ILE A 255 6.63 -22.71 14.79
CA ILE A 255 6.36 -24.14 15.02
C ILE A 255 6.73 -24.41 16.48
#